data_AF-A0A8H4F0J6-F1
#
_entry.id   AF-A0A8H4F0J6-F1
#
_cell.length_a   1.000
_cell.length_b   1.000
_cell.length_c   1.000
_cell.angle_alpha   90.00
_cell.angle_beta   90.00
_cell.angle_gamma   90.00
#
_symmetry.space_group_name_H-M   'P 1'
#
loop_
_entity.id
_entity.type
_entity.pdbx_description
1 polymer ?
#
loop_
_entity_poly.entity_id
_entity_poly.type
_entity_poly.pdbx_seq_one_letter_code
_entity_poly.pdbx_strand_id
1 'polypeptide(L)'
;MFHYSRYGHVYAYSTNLSVKVFDASTMDKLCEIERANVIDFWLSPQGSYLATWERPTKLENGAGSNNLVIWDTKTGQEIAAFSQKAQNNWNFQWTDDEKYCARMVTGEVQFWESKNIGKSVWARLKLEGVAQFSLSPGKAPAVAVFIPEKNGAPAIVRMYSIPNFNTALSNKTFYKADRISMYWNDLGTNLLVLTMTDVDKSNKSYYGETNLYYLAVAGNFDCRVPLDKEGPIHDVTWGPDSKEFVVVYGSMPAKATLFDHRATPVFDFGINPRNFVKYNPQGRTICIAGFGNLNGTVDLWDRKTLKKINTFAASNASHCEWSPCGRYLLTATLTPRLRVDNGFKLWHHSGTLIYEEAVDELYQIGYRPEPAARYPMRNVSPPPNPIKILPTAGGGAKAAAVPTGAYRPPHLRGSATPTSLSDRAAALDGIGRSPTSQRRVVGAKSGGNAANNKNGKKDAASPKPQQAQQPVVNPEEKQKKIRNLEKKLRQIRELKDKMAKGEELAPAQQQKVTTEVAVMRELANLQL
;
A
#
# COMPACT_ATOMS: atom_id res chain seq x y z
N MET A 1 10.93 6.41 18.08
CA MET A 1 10.95 6.69 16.63
C MET A 1 12.23 7.44 16.31
N PHE A 2 12.84 7.21 15.15
CA PHE A 2 13.99 8.01 14.71
C PHE A 2 13.77 8.63 13.32
N HIS A 3 14.42 9.76 13.05
CA HIS A 3 14.44 10.40 11.74
C HIS A 3 15.84 10.95 11.43
N TYR A 4 16.18 10.92 10.14
CA TYR A 4 17.30 11.68 9.59
C TYR A 4 16.77 12.94 8.90
N SER A 5 17.59 14.00 8.85
CA SER A 5 17.34 15.10 7.91
C SER A 5 17.44 14.57 6.47
N ARG A 6 16.83 15.26 5.51
CA ARG A 6 16.73 14.81 4.11
C ARG A 6 18.09 14.43 3.51
N TYR A 7 19.12 15.19 3.86
CA TYR A 7 20.50 14.99 3.38
C TYR A 7 21.39 14.19 4.34
N GLY A 8 20.83 13.71 5.46
CA GLY A 8 21.52 12.88 6.44
C GLY A 8 22.63 13.59 7.18
N HIS A 9 22.49 14.90 7.42
CA HIS A 9 23.41 15.66 8.28
C HIS A 9 23.09 15.49 9.75
N VAL A 10 21.79 15.43 10.08
CA VAL A 10 21.29 15.33 11.45
C VAL A 10 20.48 14.05 11.61
N TYR A 11 20.64 13.42 12.76
CA TYR A 11 19.89 12.26 13.21
C TYR A 11 19.21 12.60 14.54
N ALA A 12 17.94 12.27 14.69
CA ALA A 12 17.26 12.45 15.95
C ALA A 12 16.38 11.23 16.27
N TYR A 13 16.22 10.95 17.55
CA TYR A 13 15.26 9.96 18.03
C TYR A 13 14.52 10.44 19.27
N SER A 14 13.26 10.03 19.37
CA SER A 14 12.41 10.34 20.51
C SER A 14 12.37 9.18 21.50
N THR A 15 12.36 9.54 22.78
CA THR A 15 12.01 8.70 23.92
C THR A 15 10.75 9.24 24.59
N ASN A 16 10.25 8.58 25.64
CA ASN A 16 9.11 9.09 26.39
C ASN A 16 9.41 10.39 27.17
N LEU A 17 10.69 10.72 27.38
CA LEU A 17 11.14 11.82 28.23
C LEU A 17 11.78 12.98 27.45
N SER A 18 12.49 12.66 26.37
CA SER A 18 13.25 13.64 25.60
C SER A 18 13.39 13.26 24.12
N VAL A 19 13.67 14.26 23.30
CA VAL A 19 14.14 14.08 21.92
C VAL A 19 15.63 14.38 21.88
N LYS A 20 16.43 13.41 21.42
CA LYS A 20 17.89 13.53 21.35
C LYS A 20 18.32 13.73 19.91
N VAL A 21 19.18 14.70 19.69
CA VAL A 21 19.64 15.13 18.36
C VAL A 21 21.15 14.96 18.26
N PHE A 22 21.61 14.40 17.16
CA PHE A 22 23.00 14.02 16.91
C PHE A 22 23.44 14.48 15.52
N ASP A 23 24.73 14.73 15.38
CA ASP A 23 25.38 14.80 14.08
C ASP A 23 25.43 13.37 13.50
N ALA A 24 24.85 13.16 12.33
CA ALA A 24 24.75 11.82 11.75
C ALA A 24 26.09 11.30 11.19
N SER A 25 27.11 12.15 11.09
CA SER A 25 28.46 11.79 10.64
C SER A 25 29.39 11.40 11.76
N THR A 26 29.41 12.17 12.85
CA THR A 26 30.29 11.88 14.00
C THR A 26 29.59 11.06 15.07
N MET A 27 28.25 11.00 15.05
CA MET A 27 27.41 10.45 16.12
C MET A 27 27.52 11.23 17.44
N ASP A 28 28.06 12.45 17.40
CA ASP A 28 28.13 13.31 18.57
C ASP A 28 26.75 13.90 18.88
N LYS A 29 26.41 13.96 20.18
CA LYS A 29 25.17 14.58 20.64
C LYS A 29 25.27 16.09 20.43
N LEU A 30 24.35 16.65 19.63
CA LEU A 30 24.22 18.09 19.42
C LEU A 30 23.43 18.72 20.56
N CYS A 31 22.21 18.24 20.79
CA CYS A 31 21.36 18.73 21.87
C CYS A 31 20.39 17.64 22.36
N GLU A 32 19.79 17.91 23.51
CA GLU A 32 18.72 17.11 24.08
C GLU A 32 17.58 18.04 24.47
N ILE A 33 16.41 17.79 23.88
CA ILE A 33 15.20 18.56 24.14
C ILE A 33 14.42 17.78 25.21
N GLU A 34 14.48 18.27 26.45
CA GLU A 34 13.82 17.67 27.61
C GLU A 34 12.31 17.93 27.57
N ARG A 35 11.64 17.19 26.69
CA ARG A 35 10.22 17.31 26.45
C ARG A 35 9.56 15.95 26.40
N ALA A 36 8.75 15.68 27.41
CA ALA A 36 8.11 14.38 27.61
C ALA A 36 6.89 14.21 26.69
N ASN A 37 6.57 12.96 26.37
CA ASN A 37 5.37 12.59 25.61
C ASN A 37 5.28 13.20 24.20
N VAL A 38 6.42 13.50 23.57
CA VAL A 38 6.46 13.83 22.14
C VAL A 38 5.96 12.63 21.34
N ILE A 39 4.87 12.83 20.60
CA ILE A 39 4.22 11.78 19.80
C ILE A 39 4.88 11.68 18.43
N ASP A 40 5.22 12.81 17.85
CA ASP A 40 5.78 12.91 16.50
C ASP A 40 6.78 14.07 16.42
N PHE A 41 7.77 13.96 15.55
CA PHE A 41 8.72 15.03 15.31
C PHE A 41 9.20 15.05 13.85
N TRP A 42 9.54 16.23 13.36
CA TRP A 42 9.95 16.44 11.99
C TRP A 42 11.20 17.30 11.90
N LEU A 43 12.18 16.87 11.12
CA LEU A 43 13.40 17.63 10.85
C LEU A 43 13.25 18.45 9.57
N SER A 44 13.81 19.67 9.56
CA SER A 44 13.98 20.43 8.33
C SER A 44 14.99 19.76 7.38
N PRO A 45 14.98 20.06 6.06
CA PRO A 45 15.78 19.33 5.06
C PRO A 45 17.29 19.23 5.33
N GLN A 46 17.93 20.31 5.76
CA GLN A 46 19.34 20.32 6.19
C GLN A 46 19.50 19.87 7.64
N GLY A 47 18.44 20.00 8.44
CA GLY A 47 18.37 19.58 9.83
C GLY A 47 18.70 20.69 10.83
N SER A 48 18.65 21.97 10.44
CA SER A 48 18.87 23.09 11.39
C SER A 48 17.71 23.30 12.36
N TYR A 49 16.52 22.82 12.01
CA TYR A 49 15.30 22.99 12.78
C TYR A 49 14.62 21.64 13.04
N LEU A 50 14.02 21.51 14.21
CA LEU A 50 13.21 20.35 14.58
C LEU A 50 11.85 20.83 15.07
N ALA A 51 10.78 20.25 14.55
CA ALA A 51 9.43 20.44 15.06
C ALA A 51 9.04 19.24 15.93
N THR A 52 8.46 19.48 17.10
CA THR A 52 7.84 18.44 17.92
C THR A 52 6.34 18.64 18.01
N TRP A 53 5.58 17.55 18.06
CA TRP A 53 4.15 17.56 18.28
C TRP A 53 3.72 16.65 19.42
N GLU A 54 2.84 17.20 20.25
CA GLU A 54 2.24 16.54 21.41
C GLU A 54 0.71 16.56 21.30
N ARG A 55 0.07 15.69 22.07
CA ARG A 55 -1.39 15.72 22.18
C ARG A 55 -1.84 17.06 22.77
N PRO A 56 -2.72 17.83 22.10
CA PRO A 56 -3.22 19.09 22.62
C PRO A 56 -3.94 18.86 23.94
N THR A 57 -3.60 19.65 24.95
CA THR A 57 -4.32 19.72 26.23
C THR A 57 -4.99 21.08 26.37
N LYS A 58 -6.01 21.17 27.23
CA LYS A 58 -6.62 22.45 27.58
C LYS A 58 -5.91 22.99 28.82
N LEU A 59 -5.45 24.22 28.75
CA LEU A 59 -4.90 24.94 29.90
C LEU A 59 -6.04 25.44 30.79
N GLU A 60 -5.72 25.82 32.04
CA GLU A 60 -6.70 26.31 33.03
C GLU A 60 -7.47 27.55 32.56
N ASN A 61 -6.85 28.36 31.70
CA ASN A 61 -7.47 29.54 31.09
C ASN A 61 -8.39 29.21 29.88
N GLY A 62 -8.62 27.94 29.58
CA GLY A 62 -9.43 27.48 28.44
C GLY A 62 -8.72 27.54 27.08
N ALA A 63 -7.50 28.10 27.00
CA ALA A 63 -6.70 28.09 25.78
C ALA A 63 -6.11 26.69 25.51
N GLY A 64 -5.84 26.40 24.24
CA GLY A 64 -5.12 25.19 23.87
C GLY A 64 -3.65 25.29 24.28
N SER A 65 -3.07 24.20 24.77
CA SER A 65 -1.64 24.12 25.05
C SER A 65 -0.82 24.38 23.79
N ASN A 66 0.38 24.93 23.98
CA ASN A 66 1.39 25.03 22.92
C ASN A 66 2.03 23.65 22.68
N ASN A 67 1.37 22.85 21.87
CA ASN A 67 1.72 21.46 21.62
C ASN A 67 2.53 21.25 20.34
N LEU A 68 2.73 22.30 19.53
CA LEU A 68 3.61 22.31 18.36
C LEU A 68 4.75 23.28 18.61
N VAL A 69 5.98 22.79 18.74
CA VAL A 69 7.14 23.62 19.09
C VAL A 69 8.29 23.40 18.12
N ILE A 70 8.94 24.50 17.76
CA ILE A 70 10.08 24.55 16.84
C ILE A 70 11.34 24.83 17.64
N TRP A 71 12.34 23.99 17.42
CA TRP A 71 13.61 23.98 18.14
C TRP A 71 14.76 24.23 17.18
N ASP A 72 15.78 24.92 17.67
CA ASP A 72 17.09 24.96 17.02
C ASP A 72 17.84 23.65 17.34
N THR A 73 18.27 22.91 16.33
CA THR A 73 18.89 21.59 16.53
C THR A 73 20.32 21.64 17.05
N LYS A 74 20.99 22.79 16.95
CA LYS A 74 22.36 22.96 17.45
C LYS A 74 22.37 23.29 18.94
N THR A 75 21.46 24.13 19.37
CA THR A 75 21.42 24.67 20.74
C THR A 75 20.35 24.01 21.61
N GLY A 76 19.33 23.39 21.01
CA GLY A 76 18.16 22.87 21.72
C GLY A 76 17.20 23.96 22.23
N GLN A 77 17.41 25.23 21.84
CA GLN A 77 16.56 26.33 22.28
C GLN A 77 15.22 26.34 21.55
N GLU A 78 14.17 26.69 22.29
CA GLU A 78 12.85 26.95 21.72
C GLU A 78 12.87 28.23 20.88
N ILE A 79 12.52 28.12 19.60
CA ILE A 79 12.40 29.26 18.68
C ILE A 79 10.97 29.81 18.75
N ALA A 80 9.99 28.93 18.67
CA ALA A 80 8.58 29.31 18.66
C ALA A 80 7.69 28.13 19.05
N ALA A 81 6.56 28.46 19.66
CA ALA A 81 5.56 27.48 20.06
C ALA A 81 4.15 27.92 19.62
N PHE A 82 3.34 26.94 19.25
CA PHE A 82 2.03 27.15 18.66
C PHE A 82 1.03 26.12 19.18
N SER A 83 -0.24 26.50 19.19
CA SER A 83 -1.34 25.55 19.38
C SER A 83 -1.76 24.95 18.04
N GLN A 84 -1.81 23.61 17.98
CA GLN A 84 -2.17 22.83 16.80
C GLN A 84 -3.03 21.63 17.18
N LYS A 85 -4.35 21.76 17.02
CA LYS A 85 -5.32 20.73 17.41
C LYS A 85 -5.29 19.47 16.54
N ALA A 86 -5.14 19.65 15.23
CA ALA A 86 -5.15 18.55 14.28
C ALA A 86 -3.77 17.90 14.21
N GLN A 87 -3.73 16.57 14.34
CA GLN A 87 -2.52 15.80 14.09
C GLN A 87 -2.22 15.71 12.58
N ASN A 88 -3.22 15.70 11.70
CA ASN A 88 -2.94 15.66 10.27
C ASN A 88 -2.41 17.01 9.78
N ASN A 89 -1.38 16.99 8.93
CA ASN A 89 -0.72 18.18 8.37
C ASN A 89 -0.23 19.16 9.46
N TRP A 90 0.16 18.63 10.62
CA TRP A 90 0.67 19.42 11.74
C TRP A 90 2.06 20.00 11.46
N ASN A 91 2.84 19.28 10.66
CA ASN A 91 4.25 19.53 10.45
C ASN A 91 4.47 20.84 9.70
N PHE A 92 5.36 21.66 10.26
CA PHE A 92 5.97 22.74 9.49
C PHE A 92 6.72 22.15 8.30
N GLN A 93 6.65 22.83 7.17
CA GLN A 93 7.43 22.48 5.99
C GLN A 93 8.45 23.58 5.73
N TRP A 94 9.67 23.20 5.40
CA TRP A 94 10.75 24.12 5.07
C TRP A 94 11.07 24.02 3.59
N THR A 95 11.52 25.13 3.02
CA THR A 95 12.23 25.10 1.73
C THR A 95 13.52 24.31 1.89
N ASP A 96 14.04 23.80 0.78
CA ASP A 96 15.21 22.91 0.80
C ASP A 96 16.49 23.59 1.29
N ASP A 97 16.57 24.91 1.13
CA ASP A 97 17.62 25.80 1.66
C ASP A 97 17.35 26.27 3.10
N GLU A 98 16.22 25.88 3.70
CA GLU A 98 15.74 26.29 5.02
C GLU A 98 15.65 27.81 5.22
N LYS A 99 15.57 28.58 4.14
CA LYS A 99 15.41 30.03 4.21
C LYS A 99 14.01 30.41 4.68
N TYR A 100 13.02 29.68 4.19
CA TYR A 100 11.62 29.89 4.50
C TYR A 100 10.99 28.62 5.05
N CYS A 101 9.98 28.81 5.89
CA CYS A 101 9.11 27.73 6.33
C CYS A 101 7.65 28.16 6.27
N ALA A 102 6.78 27.17 6.17
CA ALA A 102 5.35 27.38 6.08
C ALA A 102 4.60 26.43 7.00
N ARG A 103 3.45 26.93 7.45
CA ARG A 103 2.46 26.19 8.23
C ARG A 103 1.08 26.58 7.73
N MET A 104 0.19 25.61 7.74
CA MET A 104 -1.23 25.83 7.48
C MET A 104 -1.95 26.22 8.77
N VAL A 105 -2.80 27.24 8.66
CA VAL A 105 -3.76 27.63 9.68
C VAL A 105 -5.13 27.71 9.00
N THR A 106 -6.21 27.79 9.77
CA THR A 106 -7.56 27.85 9.19
C THR A 106 -7.69 29.08 8.28
N GLY A 107 -7.86 28.84 6.97
CA GLY A 107 -8.08 29.87 5.96
C GLY A 107 -6.83 30.50 5.33
N GLU A 108 -5.63 30.13 5.77
CA GLU A 108 -4.39 30.62 5.15
C GLU A 108 -3.18 29.70 5.38
N VAL A 109 -2.23 29.76 4.44
CA VAL A 109 -0.87 29.25 4.65
C VAL A 109 0.03 30.43 4.98
N GLN A 110 0.61 30.39 6.17
CA GLN A 110 1.53 31.41 6.65
C GLN A 110 2.95 31.00 6.30
N PHE A 111 3.75 31.95 5.84
CA PHE A 111 5.17 31.79 5.52
C PHE A 111 6.01 32.68 6.44
N TRP A 112 7.11 32.12 6.94
CA TRP A 112 8.09 32.82 7.77
C TRP A 112 9.47 32.65 7.16
N GLU A 113 10.33 33.64 7.41
CA GLU A 113 11.76 33.39 7.39
C GLU A 113 12.11 32.48 8.57
N SER A 114 12.87 31.41 8.34
CA SER A 114 13.05 30.36 9.36
C SER A 114 13.78 30.85 10.62
N LYS A 115 14.54 31.96 10.55
CA LYS A 115 15.16 32.62 11.72
C LYS A 115 14.19 33.49 12.54
N ASN A 116 13.04 33.85 11.96
CA ASN A 116 12.06 34.78 12.52
C ASN A 116 10.71 34.10 12.81
N ILE A 117 10.69 32.76 12.90
CA ILE A 117 9.50 31.98 13.26
C ILE A 117 8.95 32.51 14.59
N GLY A 118 7.63 32.68 14.66
CA GLY A 118 6.94 33.18 15.85
C GLY A 118 7.03 34.69 16.09
N LYS A 119 7.91 35.42 15.39
CA LYS A 119 8.04 36.89 15.51
C LYS A 119 7.11 37.64 14.54
N SER A 120 7.36 37.49 13.25
CA SER A 120 6.59 38.16 12.20
C SER A 120 6.35 37.23 11.01
N VAL A 121 5.11 37.19 10.53
CA VAL A 121 4.75 36.45 9.33
C VAL A 121 5.30 37.22 8.13
N TRP A 122 6.16 36.57 7.34
CA TRP A 122 6.81 37.17 6.17
C TRP A 122 5.85 37.30 4.99
N ALA A 123 5.04 36.26 4.73
CA ALA A 123 4.04 36.29 3.67
C ALA A 123 2.84 35.39 4.01
N ARG A 124 1.69 35.64 3.39
CA ARG A 124 0.45 34.88 3.61
C ARG A 124 -0.20 34.52 2.28
N LEU A 125 -0.48 33.24 2.10
CA LEU A 125 -1.36 32.75 1.04
C LEU A 125 -2.76 32.57 1.63
N LYS A 126 -3.62 33.56 1.42
CA LYS A 126 -5.01 33.56 1.91
C LYS A 126 -5.89 32.81 0.93
N LEU A 127 -6.34 31.63 1.32
CA LEU A 127 -7.22 30.78 0.53
C LEU A 127 -8.18 30.06 1.48
N GLU A 128 -9.47 30.28 1.29
CA GLU A 128 -10.48 29.61 2.11
C GLU A 128 -10.53 28.12 1.78
N GLY A 129 -10.68 27.29 2.81
CA GLY A 129 -10.92 25.85 2.65
C GLY A 129 -9.69 25.02 2.31
N VAL A 130 -8.47 25.55 2.41
CA VAL A 130 -7.25 24.73 2.25
C VAL A 130 -7.23 23.60 3.29
N ALA A 131 -7.15 22.37 2.81
CA ALA A 131 -7.09 21.17 3.65
C ALA A 131 -5.67 20.59 3.76
N GLN A 132 -4.83 20.81 2.74
CA GLN A 132 -3.46 20.34 2.71
C GLN A 132 -2.59 21.26 1.84
N PHE A 133 -1.31 21.35 2.17
CA PHE A 133 -0.32 22.02 1.34
C PHE A 133 0.97 21.21 1.28
N SER A 134 1.77 21.46 0.25
CA SER A 134 3.10 20.88 0.09
C SER A 134 4.05 21.87 -0.57
N LEU A 135 5.22 22.07 0.03
CA LEU A 135 6.32 22.84 -0.57
C LEU A 135 7.10 21.97 -1.56
N SER A 136 7.42 22.54 -2.72
CA SER A 136 8.28 21.86 -3.68
C SER A 136 9.72 21.80 -3.16
N PRO A 137 10.45 20.72 -3.47
CA PRO A 137 11.89 20.71 -3.33
C PRO A 137 12.56 21.60 -4.39
N GLY A 138 13.88 21.74 -4.33
CA GLY A 138 14.66 22.40 -5.38
C GLY A 138 14.91 23.90 -5.16
N LYS A 139 15.54 24.53 -6.16
CA LYS A 139 16.06 25.91 -6.07
C LYS A 139 15.00 27.01 -6.25
N ALA A 140 13.89 26.68 -6.91
CA ALA A 140 12.79 27.60 -7.17
C ALA A 140 11.55 27.09 -6.39
N PRO A 141 11.40 27.46 -5.11
CA PRO A 141 10.38 26.90 -4.26
C PRO A 141 8.98 27.36 -4.71
N ALA A 142 8.10 26.39 -4.91
CA ALA A 142 6.68 26.57 -5.15
C ALA A 142 5.89 25.96 -3.99
N VAL A 143 4.64 26.38 -3.85
CA VAL A 143 3.69 25.77 -2.91
C VAL A 143 2.50 25.22 -3.69
N ALA A 144 2.18 23.94 -3.48
CA ALA A 144 0.92 23.35 -3.89
C ALA A 144 -0.05 23.38 -2.71
N VAL A 145 -1.29 23.80 -2.96
CA VAL A 145 -2.38 23.79 -1.98
C VAL A 145 -3.55 23.00 -2.54
N PHE A 146 -4.22 22.25 -1.66
CA PHE A 146 -5.41 21.49 -1.97
C PHE A 146 -6.61 22.02 -1.21
N ILE A 147 -7.67 22.27 -1.96
CA ILE A 147 -8.98 22.67 -1.44
C ILE A 147 -9.95 21.55 -1.87
N PRO A 148 -10.56 20.82 -0.91
CA PRO A 148 -11.47 19.73 -1.20
C PRO A 148 -12.82 20.25 -1.75
N GLU A 149 -13.65 19.33 -2.23
CA GLU A 149 -15.01 19.65 -2.67
C GLU A 149 -15.82 20.29 -1.53
N LYS A 150 -16.45 21.44 -1.80
CA LYS A 150 -17.31 22.15 -0.84
C LYS A 150 -18.44 22.86 -1.57
N ASN A 151 -19.68 22.69 -1.10
CA ASN A 151 -20.87 23.36 -1.64
C ASN A 151 -21.05 23.24 -3.16
N GLY A 152 -20.76 22.06 -3.72
CA GLY A 152 -20.86 21.79 -5.16
C GLY A 152 -19.68 22.29 -6.00
N ALA A 153 -18.71 23.01 -5.41
CA ALA A 153 -17.46 23.33 -6.08
C ALA A 153 -16.55 22.07 -6.15
N PRO A 154 -15.88 21.83 -7.29
CA PRO A 154 -14.96 20.71 -7.44
C PRO A 154 -13.72 20.90 -6.55
N ALA A 155 -13.08 19.80 -6.20
CA ALA A 155 -11.79 19.84 -5.54
C ALA A 155 -10.74 20.46 -6.46
N ILE A 156 -9.74 21.12 -5.90
CA ILE A 156 -8.79 21.90 -6.69
C ILE A 156 -7.40 21.87 -6.06
N VAL A 157 -6.38 21.70 -6.90
CA VAL A 157 -4.97 21.89 -6.55
C VAL A 157 -4.49 23.12 -7.28
N ARG A 158 -3.97 24.08 -6.52
CA ARG A 158 -3.34 25.30 -7.05
C ARG A 158 -1.88 25.32 -6.66
N MET A 159 -1.04 25.78 -7.58
CA MET A 159 0.37 26.00 -7.34
C MET A 159 0.72 27.48 -7.46
N TYR A 160 1.56 27.95 -6.55
CA TYR A 160 2.05 29.32 -6.54
C TYR A 160 3.57 29.35 -6.42
N SER A 161 4.20 30.37 -7.00
CA SER A 161 5.61 30.68 -6.74
C SER A 161 5.73 31.31 -5.36
N ILE A 162 6.79 31.02 -4.61
CA ILE A 162 7.07 31.72 -3.35
C ILE A 162 8.02 32.89 -3.65
N PRO A 163 7.70 34.15 -3.27
CA PRO A 163 6.52 34.64 -2.55
C PRO A 163 5.31 35.10 -3.39
N ASN A 164 5.34 34.98 -4.71
CA ASN A 164 4.27 35.55 -5.53
C ASN A 164 2.99 34.70 -5.49
N PHE A 165 2.06 35.11 -4.62
CA PHE A 165 0.77 34.46 -4.39
C PHE A 165 -0.41 35.10 -5.13
N ASN A 166 -0.19 36.20 -5.85
CA ASN A 166 -1.26 36.93 -6.53
C ASN A 166 -1.80 36.16 -7.74
N THR A 167 -0.94 35.38 -8.39
CA THR A 167 -1.27 34.61 -9.59
C THR A 167 -0.86 33.16 -9.39
N ALA A 168 -1.80 32.24 -9.52
CA ALA A 168 -1.49 30.82 -9.53
C ALA A 168 -0.68 30.49 -10.80
N LEU A 169 0.42 29.77 -10.64
CA LEU A 169 1.22 29.28 -11.75
C LEU A 169 0.50 28.17 -12.51
N SER A 170 -0.20 27.32 -11.76
CA SER A 170 -0.93 26.18 -12.30
C SER A 170 -2.13 25.88 -11.41
N ASN A 171 -3.22 25.45 -12.03
CA ASN A 171 -4.48 25.20 -11.37
C ASN A 171 -5.20 24.04 -12.05
N LYS A 172 -5.53 22.99 -11.28
CA LYS A 172 -6.25 21.82 -11.77
C LYS A 172 -7.43 21.50 -10.86
N THR A 173 -8.59 21.35 -11.46
CA THR A 173 -9.80 20.87 -10.78
C THR A 173 -9.93 19.35 -10.93
N PHE A 174 -10.50 18.74 -9.90
CA PHE A 174 -10.75 17.32 -9.79
C PHE A 174 -12.21 17.11 -9.40
N TYR A 175 -12.82 16.11 -10.01
CA TYR A 175 -14.12 15.60 -9.59
C TYR A 175 -13.87 14.30 -8.85
N LYS A 176 -14.57 14.07 -7.75
CA LYS A 176 -14.39 12.90 -6.89
C LYS A 176 -12.96 12.88 -6.31
N ALA A 177 -12.63 13.85 -5.46
CA ALA A 177 -11.36 13.85 -4.73
C ALA A 177 -11.57 14.29 -3.28
N ASP A 178 -11.75 13.31 -2.40
CA ASP A 178 -11.93 13.55 -0.95
C ASP A 178 -10.57 13.75 -0.28
N ARG A 179 -9.57 12.96 -0.70
CA ARG A 179 -8.20 13.02 -0.22
C ARG A 179 -7.23 13.03 -1.38
N ILE A 180 -6.04 13.55 -1.13
CA ILE A 180 -4.97 13.53 -2.11
C ILE A 180 -3.63 13.14 -1.48
N SER A 181 -2.71 12.71 -2.32
CA SER A 181 -1.28 12.63 -2.01
C SER A 181 -0.51 13.36 -3.10
N MET A 182 0.43 14.20 -2.67
CA MET A 182 1.24 15.06 -3.54
C MET A 182 2.67 14.50 -3.59
N TYR A 183 3.16 14.17 -4.78
CA TYR A 183 4.50 13.65 -5.01
C TYR A 183 5.26 14.60 -5.94
N TRP A 184 6.13 15.42 -5.37
CA TRP A 184 7.04 16.27 -6.13
C TRP A 184 8.17 15.45 -6.75
N ASN A 185 8.60 15.83 -7.96
CA ASN A 185 9.90 15.39 -8.46
C ASN A 185 11.04 16.11 -7.70
N ASP A 186 12.25 15.57 -7.73
CA ASP A 186 13.37 16.12 -6.95
C ASP A 186 13.75 17.56 -7.32
N LEU A 187 13.54 17.94 -8.58
CA LEU A 187 13.75 19.31 -9.06
C LEU A 187 12.65 20.31 -8.66
N GLY A 188 11.51 19.83 -8.17
CA GLY A 188 10.34 20.65 -7.82
C GLY A 188 9.64 21.29 -9.00
N THR A 189 9.86 20.80 -10.22
CA THR A 189 9.27 21.35 -11.45
C THR A 189 7.94 20.69 -11.83
N ASN A 190 7.68 19.47 -11.35
CA ASN A 190 6.48 18.71 -11.65
C ASN A 190 5.94 18.02 -10.39
N LEU A 191 4.63 17.86 -10.36
CA LEU A 191 3.87 17.29 -9.27
C LEU A 191 2.95 16.19 -9.79
N LEU A 192 3.03 15.00 -9.19
CA LEU A 192 2.01 13.97 -9.32
C LEU A 192 1.00 14.12 -8.18
N VAL A 193 -0.28 14.19 -8.52
CA VAL A 193 -1.39 14.25 -7.57
C VAL A 193 -2.19 12.96 -7.68
N LEU A 194 -2.11 12.14 -6.65
CA LEU A 194 -2.95 10.96 -6.48
C LEU A 194 -4.21 11.39 -5.74
N THR A 195 -5.36 11.37 -6.39
CA THR A 195 -6.66 11.62 -5.75
C THR A 195 -7.30 10.30 -5.33
N MET A 196 -8.02 10.33 -4.22
CA MET A 196 -8.74 9.18 -3.66
C MET A 196 -10.15 9.63 -3.25
N THR A 197 -11.12 8.72 -3.43
CA THR A 197 -12.46 8.85 -2.85
C THR A 197 -12.71 7.74 -1.85
N ASP A 198 -13.37 8.07 -0.74
CA ASP A 198 -13.63 7.10 0.34
C ASP A 198 -14.83 6.20 -0.01
N VAL A 199 -15.82 6.71 -0.75
CA VAL A 199 -16.99 5.94 -1.24
C VAL A 199 -17.33 6.36 -2.66
N ASP A 200 -17.31 5.41 -3.59
CA ASP A 200 -17.77 5.69 -4.94
C ASP A 200 -19.29 5.88 -4.93
N LYS A 201 -19.75 7.10 -5.22
CA LYS A 201 -21.18 7.44 -5.34
C LYS A 201 -21.88 6.61 -6.44
N SER A 202 -21.13 5.98 -7.35
CA SER A 202 -21.66 5.06 -8.36
C SER A 202 -21.90 3.63 -7.86
N ASN A 203 -21.55 3.34 -6.59
CA ASN A 203 -21.72 2.06 -5.90
C ASN A 203 -21.06 0.87 -6.60
N LYS A 204 -20.05 1.11 -7.44
CA LYS A 204 -19.32 0.07 -8.17
C LYS A 204 -18.13 -0.49 -7.38
N SER A 205 -17.52 0.32 -6.51
CA SER A 205 -16.41 -0.10 -5.66
C SER A 205 -16.63 0.29 -4.20
N TYR A 206 -16.56 -0.69 -3.30
CA TYR A 206 -16.58 -0.46 -1.86
C TYR A 206 -15.32 0.27 -1.35
N TYR A 207 -14.25 0.25 -2.14
CA TYR A 207 -12.95 0.84 -1.82
C TYR A 207 -12.70 2.19 -2.50
N GLY A 208 -13.74 2.78 -3.11
CA GLY A 208 -13.64 4.06 -3.81
C GLY A 208 -12.88 4.00 -5.14
N GLU A 209 -12.50 5.18 -5.63
CA GLU A 209 -11.82 5.40 -6.91
C GLU A 209 -10.51 6.19 -6.66
N THR A 210 -9.42 5.78 -7.31
CA THR A 210 -8.13 6.49 -7.28
C THR A 210 -7.75 6.98 -8.66
N ASN A 211 -7.31 8.23 -8.78
CA ASN A 211 -6.86 8.81 -10.04
C ASN A 211 -5.49 9.47 -9.89
N LEU A 212 -4.65 9.40 -10.92
CA LEU A 212 -3.34 10.04 -10.94
C LEU A 212 -3.34 11.17 -11.97
N TYR A 213 -2.87 12.32 -11.54
CA TYR A 213 -2.71 13.50 -12.38
C TYR A 213 -1.26 13.98 -12.38
N TYR A 214 -0.79 14.40 -13.53
CA TYR A 214 0.49 15.05 -13.73
C TYR A 214 0.24 16.55 -13.89
N LEU A 215 0.96 17.38 -13.13
CA LEU A 215 0.90 18.83 -13.23
C LEU A 215 2.32 19.41 -13.28
N ALA A 216 2.60 20.23 -14.29
CA ALA A 216 3.81 21.05 -14.33
C ALA A 216 3.60 22.34 -13.52
N VAL A 217 4.60 22.75 -12.74
CA VAL A 217 4.54 23.98 -11.93
C VAL A 217 4.33 25.20 -12.81
N ALA A 218 4.97 25.24 -13.98
CA ALA A 218 4.85 26.36 -14.92
C ALA A 218 3.45 26.52 -15.54
N GLY A 219 2.51 25.58 -15.29
CA GLY A 219 1.15 25.64 -15.83
C GLY A 219 1.05 25.39 -17.33
N ASN A 220 2.14 25.00 -17.98
CA ASN A 220 2.20 24.74 -19.41
C ASN A 220 1.73 23.34 -19.81
N PHE A 221 1.64 22.41 -18.85
CA PHE A 221 1.23 21.04 -19.10
C PHE A 221 0.58 20.41 -17.86
N ASP A 222 -0.59 19.81 -18.06
CA ASP A 222 -1.25 18.96 -17.09
C ASP A 222 -2.07 17.88 -17.80
N CYS A 223 -2.17 16.70 -17.20
CA CYS A 223 -2.98 15.62 -17.73
C CYS A 223 -3.39 14.61 -16.65
N ARG A 224 -4.43 13.81 -16.93
CA ARG A 224 -4.69 12.57 -16.19
C ARG A 224 -3.78 11.50 -16.77
N VAL A 225 -3.02 10.81 -15.92
CA VAL A 225 -2.12 9.74 -16.38
C VAL A 225 -2.99 8.61 -16.94
N PRO A 226 -2.78 8.17 -18.20
CA PRO A 226 -3.59 7.14 -18.83
C PRO A 226 -3.24 5.76 -18.25
N LEU A 227 -4.07 5.27 -17.34
CA LEU A 227 -3.95 3.94 -16.75
C LEU A 227 -4.92 2.99 -17.46
N ASP A 228 -4.36 2.05 -18.23
CA ASP A 228 -5.09 1.12 -19.10
C ASP A 228 -5.66 -0.12 -18.41
N LYS A 229 -5.58 -0.18 -17.07
CA LYS A 229 -6.07 -1.28 -16.25
C LYS A 229 -6.90 -0.76 -15.09
N GLU A 230 -8.13 -1.25 -14.97
CA GLU A 230 -9.04 -0.86 -13.90
C GLU A 230 -8.59 -1.38 -12.53
N GLY A 231 -8.74 -0.51 -11.52
CA GLY A 231 -8.47 -0.80 -10.12
C GLY A 231 -7.65 0.31 -9.45
N PRO A 232 -7.25 0.11 -8.19
CA PRO A 232 -6.56 1.13 -7.42
C PRO A 232 -5.11 1.33 -7.88
N ILE A 233 -4.56 2.50 -7.60
CA ILE A 233 -3.12 2.77 -7.68
C ILE A 233 -2.50 2.33 -6.36
N HIS A 234 -1.54 1.40 -6.42
CA HIS A 234 -0.88 0.84 -5.24
C HIS A 234 0.35 1.66 -4.85
N ASP A 235 1.15 2.11 -5.82
CA ASP A 235 2.35 2.89 -5.56
C ASP A 235 2.77 3.72 -6.79
N VAL A 236 3.45 4.83 -6.53
CA VAL A 236 3.96 5.77 -7.53
C VAL A 236 5.33 6.25 -7.09
N THR A 237 6.30 6.25 -8.00
CA THR A 237 7.62 6.81 -7.73
C THR A 237 8.16 7.58 -8.93
N TRP A 238 8.67 8.78 -8.67
CA TRP A 238 9.51 9.50 -9.61
C TRP A 238 10.84 8.79 -9.81
N GLY A 239 11.38 8.87 -11.02
CA GLY A 239 12.78 8.62 -11.31
C GLY A 239 13.65 9.77 -10.77
N PRO A 240 14.89 9.51 -10.37
CA PRO A 240 15.79 10.52 -9.81
C PRO A 240 16.21 11.58 -10.84
N ASP A 241 16.02 11.31 -12.14
CA ASP A 241 16.24 12.30 -13.20
C ASP A 241 15.08 13.33 -13.31
N SER A 242 14.02 13.16 -12.53
CA SER A 242 12.83 14.01 -12.50
C SER A 242 12.07 14.12 -13.82
N LYS A 243 12.30 13.19 -14.77
CA LYS A 243 11.72 13.18 -16.12
C LYS A 243 10.87 11.95 -16.43
N GLU A 244 10.90 10.93 -15.58
CA GLU A 244 10.08 9.73 -15.72
C GLU A 244 9.55 9.29 -14.37
N PHE A 245 8.51 8.45 -14.38
CA PHE A 245 7.94 7.89 -13.16
C PHE A 245 7.33 6.51 -13.44
N VAL A 246 7.25 5.67 -12.42
CA VAL A 246 6.61 4.35 -12.52
C VAL A 246 5.35 4.35 -11.66
N VAL A 247 4.30 3.74 -12.20
CA VAL A 247 3.02 3.55 -11.50
C VAL A 247 2.74 2.06 -11.42
N VAL A 248 2.36 1.57 -10.24
CA VAL A 248 1.82 0.22 -10.03
C VAL A 248 0.33 0.35 -9.77
N TYR A 249 -0.51 -0.18 -10.65
CA TYR A 249 -1.95 0.08 -10.64
C TYR A 249 -2.79 -1.10 -11.14
N GLY A 250 -4.07 -1.05 -10.84
CA GLY A 250 -5.07 -2.02 -11.26
C GLY A 250 -5.35 -3.09 -10.21
N SER A 251 -6.46 -3.79 -10.41
CA SER A 251 -6.88 -4.89 -9.54
C SER A 251 -5.85 -6.01 -9.56
N MET A 252 -5.52 -6.54 -8.39
CA MET A 252 -4.48 -7.56 -8.24
C MET A 252 -4.77 -8.82 -9.07
N PRO A 253 -3.79 -9.35 -9.82
CA PRO A 253 -2.39 -8.90 -9.97
C PRO A 253 -2.29 -7.54 -10.69
N ALA A 254 -1.54 -6.59 -10.12
CA ALA A 254 -1.42 -5.24 -10.66
C ALA A 254 -0.52 -5.18 -11.92
N LYS A 255 -0.69 -4.13 -12.71
CA LYS A 255 0.20 -3.77 -13.82
C LYS A 255 1.19 -2.70 -13.33
N ALA A 256 2.43 -2.77 -13.79
CA ALA A 256 3.43 -1.74 -13.54
C ALA A 256 3.92 -1.14 -14.86
N THR A 257 3.86 0.18 -14.99
CA THR A 257 4.19 0.88 -16.25
C THR A 257 5.10 2.07 -15.97
N LEU A 258 6.14 2.22 -16.80
CA LEU A 258 7.01 3.39 -16.85
C LEU A 258 6.37 4.47 -17.74
N PHE A 259 6.33 5.70 -17.26
CA PHE A 259 5.83 6.87 -17.98
C PHE A 259 6.91 7.95 -18.10
N ASP A 260 6.88 8.71 -19.19
CA ASP A 260 7.75 9.87 -19.39
C ASP A 260 7.18 11.16 -18.76
N HIS A 261 7.89 12.28 -18.94
CA HIS A 261 7.50 13.62 -18.49
C HIS A 261 6.22 14.17 -19.14
N ARG A 262 5.65 13.47 -20.13
CA ARG A 262 4.34 13.79 -20.73
C ARG A 262 3.26 12.80 -20.31
N ALA A 263 3.55 11.96 -19.32
CA ALA A 263 2.70 10.85 -18.89
C ALA A 263 2.34 9.88 -20.02
N THR A 264 3.23 9.72 -21.01
CA THR A 264 3.07 8.72 -22.08
C THR A 264 3.69 7.40 -21.61
N PRO A 265 3.00 6.25 -21.76
CA PRO A 265 3.56 4.96 -21.38
C PRO A 265 4.76 4.62 -22.26
N VAL A 266 5.91 4.36 -21.63
CA VAL A 266 7.18 4.04 -22.29
C VAL A 266 7.44 2.53 -22.26
N PHE A 267 7.13 1.87 -21.15
CA PHE A 267 7.41 0.44 -20.98
C PHE A 267 6.44 -0.22 -19.99
N ASP A 268 5.99 -1.43 -20.33
CA ASP A 268 5.14 -2.27 -19.48
C ASP A 268 6.01 -3.36 -18.82
N PHE A 269 6.10 -3.35 -17.49
CA PHE A 269 6.83 -4.36 -16.72
C PHE A 269 6.04 -5.66 -16.53
N GLY A 270 4.82 -5.72 -17.04
CA GLY A 270 3.91 -6.85 -17.00
C GLY A 270 2.93 -6.80 -15.84
N ILE A 271 2.05 -7.80 -15.84
CA ILE A 271 0.99 -7.96 -14.83
C ILE A 271 1.44 -9.02 -13.83
N ASN A 272 1.71 -8.60 -12.59
CA ASN A 272 2.20 -9.46 -11.53
C ASN A 272 1.61 -9.02 -10.18
N PRO A 273 1.55 -9.90 -9.15
CA PRO A 273 1.12 -9.51 -7.81
C PRO A 273 2.20 -8.63 -7.15
N ARG A 274 2.18 -7.33 -7.46
CA ARG A 274 3.12 -6.29 -7.02
C ARG A 274 2.34 -5.07 -6.56
N ASN A 275 2.79 -4.42 -5.50
CA ASN A 275 2.18 -3.22 -4.92
C ASN A 275 3.21 -2.14 -4.54
N PHE A 276 4.48 -2.32 -4.90
CA PHE A 276 5.56 -1.45 -4.47
C PHE A 276 6.52 -1.21 -5.62
N VAL A 277 7.00 0.02 -5.76
CA VAL A 277 8.03 0.38 -6.73
C VAL A 277 8.99 1.44 -6.18
N LYS A 278 10.30 1.21 -6.37
CA LYS A 278 11.33 2.21 -6.05
C LYS A 278 12.50 2.14 -7.03
N TYR A 279 12.96 3.32 -7.45
CA TYR A 279 14.27 3.47 -8.08
C TYR A 279 15.37 3.38 -7.05
N ASN A 280 16.53 2.84 -7.45
CA ASN A 280 17.75 3.13 -6.72
C ASN A 280 18.11 4.63 -6.88
N PRO A 281 18.89 5.24 -5.97
CA PRO A 281 19.14 6.67 -5.98
C PRO A 281 19.79 7.21 -7.26
N GLN A 282 20.54 6.37 -7.98
CA GLN A 282 21.19 6.74 -9.26
C GLN A 282 20.29 6.53 -10.48
N GLY A 283 19.12 5.88 -10.33
CA GLY A 283 18.15 5.64 -11.41
C GLY A 283 18.50 4.50 -12.36
N ARG A 284 19.50 3.66 -12.03
CA ARG A 284 19.91 2.53 -12.87
C ARG A 284 19.00 1.32 -12.71
N THR A 285 18.55 1.05 -11.50
CA THR A 285 17.85 -0.17 -11.13
C THR A 285 16.49 0.18 -10.55
N ILE A 286 15.46 -0.52 -11.01
CA ILE A 286 14.09 -0.37 -10.53
C ILE A 286 13.74 -1.64 -9.76
N CYS A 287 13.32 -1.48 -8.51
CA CYS A 287 12.75 -2.55 -7.69
C CYS A 287 11.23 -2.49 -7.80
N ILE A 288 10.60 -3.56 -8.27
CA ILE A 288 9.14 -3.75 -8.26
C ILE A 288 8.83 -4.97 -7.40
N ALA A 289 8.07 -4.77 -6.33
CA ALA A 289 7.87 -5.80 -5.31
C ALA A 289 6.40 -5.96 -4.89
N GLY A 290 6.09 -7.12 -4.32
CA GLY A 290 4.80 -7.42 -3.69
C GLY A 290 4.98 -7.68 -2.19
N PHE A 291 4.74 -6.67 -1.36
CA PHE A 291 4.91 -6.75 0.11
C PHE A 291 3.59 -6.83 0.87
N GLY A 292 3.68 -7.11 2.18
CA GLY A 292 2.52 -7.20 3.07
C GLY A 292 1.75 -8.51 2.88
N ASN A 293 0.54 -8.44 2.32
CA ASN A 293 -0.31 -9.62 2.10
C ASN A 293 0.12 -10.46 0.87
N LEU A 294 1.16 -10.01 0.17
CA LEU A 294 1.75 -10.70 -0.96
C LEU A 294 2.99 -11.48 -0.51
N ASN A 295 3.45 -12.39 -1.35
CA ASN A 295 4.51 -13.36 -1.03
C ASN A 295 5.93 -12.77 -0.85
N GLY A 296 6.11 -11.44 -0.97
CA GLY A 296 7.41 -10.80 -0.87
C GLY A 296 8.27 -10.93 -2.12
N THR A 297 7.71 -11.28 -3.29
CA THR A 297 8.51 -11.39 -4.52
C THR A 297 8.98 -10.00 -4.97
N VAL A 298 10.27 -9.89 -5.25
CA VAL A 298 10.95 -8.69 -5.74
C VAL A 298 11.51 -8.96 -7.14
N ASP A 299 11.17 -8.11 -8.09
CA ASP A 299 11.78 -8.07 -9.42
C ASP A 299 12.71 -6.85 -9.51
N LEU A 300 13.97 -7.09 -9.89
CA LEU A 300 14.93 -6.03 -10.21
C LEU A 300 15.03 -5.87 -11.72
N TRP A 301 14.92 -4.63 -12.18
CA TRP A 301 14.98 -4.27 -13.59
C TRP A 301 16.09 -3.26 -13.85
N ASP A 302 16.79 -3.43 -14.96
CA ASP A 302 17.74 -2.44 -15.46
C ASP A 302 16.96 -1.37 -16.22
N ARG A 303 17.00 -0.12 -15.77
CA ARG A 303 16.32 1.00 -16.44
C ARG A 303 16.85 1.12 -17.87
N LYS A 304 18.18 1.15 -18.06
CA LYS A 304 18.78 1.47 -19.36
C LYS A 304 18.37 0.46 -20.44
N THR A 305 18.40 -0.83 -20.13
CA THR A 305 18.09 -1.90 -21.09
C THR A 305 16.65 -2.40 -21.02
N LEU A 306 15.89 -1.98 -19.99
CA LEU A 306 14.53 -2.48 -19.69
C LEU A 306 14.45 -4.01 -19.61
N LYS A 307 15.53 -4.63 -19.14
CA LYS A 307 15.62 -6.08 -18.95
C LYS A 307 15.54 -6.39 -17.48
N LYS A 308 14.83 -7.47 -17.15
CA LYS A 308 14.81 -8.00 -15.80
C LYS A 308 16.20 -8.54 -15.46
N ILE A 309 16.78 -8.02 -14.38
CA ILE A 309 18.08 -8.43 -13.83
C ILE A 309 17.90 -9.73 -13.04
N ASN A 310 16.95 -9.76 -12.10
CA ASN A 310 16.73 -10.91 -11.24
C ASN A 310 15.32 -10.88 -10.61
N THR A 311 14.86 -12.02 -10.13
CA THR A 311 13.68 -12.19 -9.27
C THR A 311 14.07 -12.99 -8.03
N PHE A 312 13.74 -12.49 -6.84
CA PHE A 312 13.95 -13.21 -5.58
C PHE A 312 12.78 -12.97 -4.62
N ALA A 313 12.76 -13.71 -3.50
CA ALA A 313 11.72 -13.60 -2.48
C ALA A 313 12.28 -12.99 -1.19
N ALA A 314 11.76 -11.83 -0.82
CA ALA A 314 11.90 -11.21 0.49
C ALA A 314 10.60 -11.40 1.28
N SER A 315 10.34 -12.66 1.66
CA SER A 315 9.11 -13.05 2.37
C SER A 315 8.92 -12.22 3.64
N ASN A 316 7.66 -11.90 3.94
CA ASN A 316 7.24 -11.13 5.11
C ASN A 316 7.82 -9.72 5.23
N ALA A 317 8.55 -9.22 4.23
CA ALA A 317 9.08 -7.86 4.25
C ALA A 317 7.95 -6.83 4.26
N SER A 318 8.03 -5.91 5.21
CA SER A 318 7.10 -4.79 5.39
C SER A 318 7.73 -3.44 5.09
N HIS A 319 9.07 -3.40 4.99
CA HIS A 319 9.85 -2.22 4.71
C HIS A 319 10.92 -2.54 3.67
N CYS A 320 11.17 -1.60 2.75
CA CYS A 320 12.10 -1.76 1.65
C CYS A 320 12.73 -0.40 1.30
N GLU A 321 14.07 -0.33 1.28
CA GLU A 321 14.80 0.90 0.97
C GLU A 321 16.09 0.57 0.21
N TRP A 322 16.48 1.43 -0.72
CA TRP A 322 17.80 1.35 -1.36
C TRP A 322 18.84 2.07 -0.52
N SER A 323 20.03 1.47 -0.40
CA SER A 323 21.21 2.17 0.11
C SER A 323 21.49 3.44 -0.72
N PRO A 324 22.08 4.51 -0.11
CA PRO A 324 22.40 5.74 -0.84
C PRO A 324 23.33 5.51 -2.05
N CYS A 325 24.23 4.53 -1.95
CA CYS A 325 25.11 4.13 -3.04
C CYS A 325 24.43 3.31 -4.16
N GLY A 326 23.16 2.96 -3.97
CA GLY A 326 22.32 2.20 -4.90
C GLY A 326 22.75 0.76 -5.17
N ARG A 327 23.73 0.23 -4.42
CA ARG A 327 24.23 -1.13 -4.60
C ARG A 327 23.49 -2.18 -3.79
N TYR A 328 22.92 -1.76 -2.66
CA TYR A 328 22.26 -2.65 -1.73
C TYR A 328 20.79 -2.26 -1.59
N LEU A 329 19.92 -3.25 -1.59
CA LEU A 329 18.51 -3.15 -1.24
C LEU A 329 18.34 -3.75 0.15
N LEU A 330 17.78 -2.97 1.07
CA LEU A 330 17.36 -3.42 2.38
C LEU A 330 15.91 -3.87 2.32
N THR A 331 15.61 -5.04 2.86
CA THR A 331 14.23 -5.46 3.14
C THR A 331 14.12 -5.86 4.61
N ALA A 332 13.09 -5.42 5.30
CA ALA A 332 12.92 -5.70 6.72
C ALA A 332 11.48 -6.03 7.10
N THR A 333 11.36 -6.86 8.14
CA THR A 333 10.08 -7.28 8.73
C THR A 333 9.96 -6.62 10.10
N LEU A 334 9.05 -5.65 10.21
CA LEU A 334 8.98 -4.75 11.35
C LEU A 334 7.84 -5.10 12.32
N THR A 335 8.12 -4.96 13.62
CA THR A 335 7.17 -4.98 14.73
C THR A 335 6.49 -3.60 14.84
N PRO A 336 5.20 -3.50 15.21
CA PRO A 336 4.27 -4.55 15.64
C PRO A 336 3.44 -5.18 14.51
N ARG A 337 3.68 -4.78 13.25
CA ARG A 337 2.88 -5.26 12.10
C ARG A 337 2.93 -6.77 11.98
N LEU A 338 4.13 -7.33 12.03
CA LEU A 338 4.37 -8.77 12.15
C LEU A 338 5.26 -9.01 13.36
N ARG A 339 4.95 -10.02 14.18
CA ARG A 339 5.71 -10.42 15.37
C ARG A 339 6.52 -11.70 15.17
N VAL A 340 6.64 -12.14 13.92
CA VAL A 340 7.32 -13.37 13.51
C VAL A 340 8.27 -12.99 12.39
N ASP A 341 9.42 -13.66 12.32
CA ASP A 341 10.50 -13.40 11.36
C ASP A 341 10.99 -11.94 11.37
N ASN A 342 10.94 -11.28 12.53
CA ASN A 342 11.45 -9.92 12.65
C ASN A 342 12.97 -9.90 12.42
N GLY A 343 13.43 -8.87 11.72
CA GLY A 343 14.79 -8.80 11.23
C GLY A 343 14.90 -8.10 9.88
N PHE A 344 16.08 -8.16 9.28
CA PHE A 344 16.35 -7.52 8.01
C PHE A 344 17.33 -8.32 7.14
N LYS A 345 17.24 -8.06 5.83
CA LYS A 345 18.06 -8.68 4.78
C LYS A 345 18.64 -7.60 3.89
N LEU A 346 19.91 -7.76 3.51
CA LEU A 346 20.59 -6.93 2.52
C LEU A 346 20.84 -7.73 1.26
N TRP A 347 20.31 -7.22 0.15
CA TRP A 347 20.45 -7.80 -1.17
C TRP A 347 21.35 -6.91 -2.01
N HIS A 348 22.23 -7.50 -2.78
CA HIS A 348 22.94 -6.81 -3.83
C HIS A 348 21.95 -6.38 -4.94
N HIS A 349 22.28 -5.35 -5.71
CA HIS A 349 21.49 -4.90 -6.87
C HIS A 349 21.43 -5.94 -8.01
N SER A 350 22.21 -7.03 -7.93
CA SER A 350 22.04 -8.23 -8.76
C SER A 350 20.99 -9.22 -8.24
N GLY A 351 20.41 -8.98 -7.07
CA GLY A 351 19.46 -9.88 -6.38
C GLY A 351 20.09 -10.94 -5.47
N THR A 352 21.42 -10.92 -5.28
CA THR A 352 22.13 -11.85 -4.39
C THR A 352 21.98 -11.43 -2.93
N LEU A 353 21.58 -12.34 -2.04
CA LEU A 353 21.56 -12.08 -0.59
C LEU A 353 22.99 -11.98 -0.04
N ILE A 354 23.29 -10.91 0.69
CA ILE A 354 24.63 -10.66 1.26
C ILE A 354 24.61 -10.75 2.78
N TYR A 355 23.54 -10.26 3.40
CA TYR A 355 23.43 -10.16 4.85
C TYR A 355 22.01 -10.48 5.32
N GLU A 356 21.88 -11.18 6.43
CA GLU A 356 20.61 -11.45 7.11
C GLU A 356 20.81 -11.47 8.62
N GLU A 357 19.93 -10.76 9.33
CA GLU A 357 19.90 -10.69 10.79
C GLU A 357 18.48 -10.90 11.28
N ALA A 358 18.32 -11.81 12.24
CA ALA A 358 17.09 -11.97 13.00
C ALA A 358 17.16 -11.04 14.22
N VAL A 359 16.07 -10.34 14.48
CA VAL A 359 15.94 -9.43 15.61
C VAL A 359 14.57 -9.68 16.22
N ASP A 360 14.51 -9.95 17.53
CA ASP A 360 13.26 -10.31 18.20
C ASP A 360 12.15 -9.27 17.97
N GLU A 361 12.46 -7.98 18.19
CA GLU A 361 11.54 -6.88 17.93
C GLU A 361 12.25 -5.74 17.20
N LEU A 362 12.08 -5.69 15.87
CA LEU A 362 12.63 -4.63 15.03
C LEU A 362 11.54 -3.59 14.74
N TYR A 363 11.57 -2.47 15.46
CA TYR A 363 10.57 -1.40 15.31
C TYR A 363 10.82 -0.51 14.09
N GLN A 364 12.08 -0.21 13.79
CA GLN A 364 12.46 0.69 12.71
C GLN A 364 13.88 0.39 12.25
N ILE A 365 14.13 0.53 10.96
CA ILE A 365 15.45 0.46 10.33
C ILE A 365 15.44 1.40 9.13
N GLY A 366 16.61 1.88 8.72
CA GLY A 366 16.75 2.72 7.54
C GLY A 366 18.21 3.07 7.31
N TYR A 367 18.53 3.46 6.09
CA TYR A 367 19.86 4.00 5.80
C TYR A 367 19.96 5.44 6.29
N ARG A 368 21.18 5.85 6.65
CA ARG A 368 21.50 7.28 6.70
C ARG A 368 21.41 7.82 5.26
N PRO A 369 20.56 8.82 4.98
CA PRO A 369 20.49 9.42 3.65
C PRO A 369 21.83 10.06 3.28
N GLU A 370 22.18 10.01 2.00
CA GLU A 370 23.29 10.79 1.46
C GLU A 370 22.92 11.33 0.08
N PRO A 371 23.42 12.51 -0.31
CA PRO A 371 23.17 13.04 -1.64
C PRO A 371 23.61 12.07 -2.73
N ALA A 372 22.73 11.79 -3.69
CA ALA A 372 23.02 10.91 -4.83
C ALA A 372 24.27 11.38 -5.61
N ALA A 373 24.56 12.68 -5.61
CA ALA A 373 25.76 13.27 -6.22
C ALA A 373 27.10 12.71 -5.68
N ARG A 374 27.13 12.17 -4.44
CA ARG A 374 28.32 11.49 -3.90
C ARG A 374 28.62 10.15 -4.58
N TYR A 375 27.63 9.60 -5.28
CA TYR A 375 27.69 8.27 -5.87
C TYR A 375 27.44 8.36 -7.37
N PRO A 376 28.51 8.38 -8.20
CA PRO A 376 28.34 8.45 -9.65
C PRO A 376 27.60 7.22 -10.17
N MET A 377 26.88 7.40 -11.28
CA MET A 377 26.22 6.31 -12.00
C MET A 377 27.27 5.27 -12.42
N ARG A 378 27.07 4.00 -12.02
CA ARG A 378 27.98 2.89 -12.31
C ARG A 378 27.27 1.79 -13.08
N ASN A 379 28.07 0.97 -13.77
CA ASN A 379 27.57 -0.29 -14.31
C ASN A 379 27.27 -1.27 -13.16
N VAL A 380 26.40 -2.24 -13.45
CA VAL A 380 26.09 -3.36 -12.55
C VAL A 380 27.39 -4.10 -12.21
N SER A 381 27.84 -3.99 -10.97
CA SER A 381 29.00 -4.74 -10.46
C SER A 381 28.64 -6.21 -10.19
N PRO A 382 29.62 -7.13 -10.10
CA PRO A 382 29.38 -8.45 -9.54
C PRO A 382 29.01 -8.35 -8.05
N PRO A 383 28.24 -9.34 -7.50
CA PRO A 383 27.93 -9.38 -6.08
C PRO A 383 29.19 -9.67 -5.24
N PRO A 384 29.33 -9.07 -4.05
CA PRO A 384 30.34 -9.48 -3.09
C PRO A 384 30.01 -10.85 -2.50
N ASN A 385 31.01 -11.48 -1.86
CA ASN A 385 30.77 -12.68 -1.07
C ASN A 385 29.79 -12.37 0.08
N PRO A 386 28.82 -13.26 0.37
CA PRO A 386 27.96 -13.09 1.52
C PRO A 386 28.75 -12.98 2.83
N ILE A 387 28.30 -12.07 3.70
CA ILE A 387 28.96 -11.77 4.98
C ILE A 387 28.36 -12.63 6.10
N LYS A 388 27.02 -12.63 6.19
CA LYS A 388 26.26 -13.40 7.17
C LYS A 388 24.92 -13.76 6.56
N ILE A 389 24.65 -15.04 6.38
CA ILE A 389 23.32 -15.52 5.96
C ILE A 389 22.87 -16.48 7.04
N LEU A 390 21.63 -16.32 7.51
CA LEU A 390 21.08 -17.26 8.47
C LEU A 390 20.91 -18.62 7.79
N PRO A 391 21.19 -19.73 8.48
CA PRO A 391 20.92 -21.05 7.92
C PRO A 391 19.48 -21.06 7.45
N THR A 392 19.28 -21.36 6.16
CA THR A 392 17.92 -21.51 5.64
C THR A 392 17.26 -22.57 6.50
N ALA A 393 16.19 -22.21 7.23
CA ALA A 393 15.30 -23.18 7.84
C ALA A 393 14.66 -23.99 6.69
N GLY A 394 15.41 -24.97 6.16
CA GLY A 394 15.12 -25.65 4.90
C GLY A 394 16.32 -26.09 4.04
N GLY A 395 17.57 -25.88 4.46
CA GLY A 395 18.75 -26.22 3.65
C GLY A 395 19.77 -27.10 4.35
N GLY A 396 19.42 -28.34 4.73
CA GLY A 396 20.39 -29.23 5.39
C GLY A 396 19.87 -30.56 5.92
N ALA A 397 18.92 -31.19 5.23
CA ALA A 397 18.61 -32.63 5.20
C ALA A 397 17.28 -32.75 4.46
N LYS A 398 17.11 -33.76 3.60
CA LYS A 398 15.77 -34.28 3.34
C LYS A 398 15.27 -34.88 4.65
N ALA A 399 14.80 -34.04 5.57
CA ALA A 399 13.86 -34.49 6.57
C ALA A 399 12.66 -34.99 5.78
N ALA A 400 12.45 -36.32 5.82
CA ALA A 400 11.28 -36.93 5.24
C ALA A 400 10.07 -36.10 5.68
N ALA A 401 9.35 -35.54 4.71
CA ALA A 401 8.14 -34.81 4.96
C ALA A 401 7.22 -35.73 5.78
N VAL A 402 7.03 -35.45 7.06
CA VAL A 402 5.88 -35.98 7.78
C VAL A 402 4.69 -35.37 7.07
N PRO A 403 3.84 -36.18 6.40
CA PRO A 403 2.74 -35.62 5.64
C PRO A 403 1.78 -34.98 6.64
N THR A 404 1.80 -33.65 6.70
CA THR A 404 0.73 -32.88 7.34
C THR A 404 -0.55 -33.18 6.58
N GLY A 405 -1.36 -34.08 7.13
CA GLY A 405 -2.62 -34.49 6.55
C GLY A 405 -3.49 -33.28 6.31
N ALA A 406 -3.88 -33.06 5.05
CA ALA A 406 -4.90 -32.09 4.69
C ALA A 406 -6.15 -32.29 5.57
N TYR A 407 -6.62 -31.23 6.21
CA TYR A 407 -7.83 -31.24 7.02
C TYR A 407 -8.99 -31.83 6.20
N ARG A 408 -9.51 -32.97 6.64
CA ARG A 408 -10.67 -33.63 6.04
C ARG A 408 -11.92 -33.18 6.81
N PRO A 409 -12.86 -32.48 6.16
CA PRO A 409 -14.15 -32.15 6.76
C PRO A 409 -14.85 -33.43 7.24
N PRO A 410 -15.64 -33.38 8.33
CA PRO A 410 -16.17 -34.57 9.02
C PRO A 410 -16.95 -35.54 8.13
N HIS A 411 -17.55 -35.06 7.04
CA HIS A 411 -18.42 -35.84 6.16
C HIS A 411 -17.68 -36.76 5.16
N LEU A 412 -16.34 -36.68 5.04
CA LEU A 412 -15.55 -37.42 4.03
C LEU A 412 -14.48 -38.35 4.64
N ARG A 413 -14.70 -38.81 5.86
CA ARG A 413 -13.84 -39.79 6.52
C ARG A 413 -14.34 -41.20 6.17
N GLY A 414 -13.72 -41.86 5.17
CA GLY A 414 -14.04 -43.28 4.86
C GLY A 414 -13.83 -43.74 3.41
N SER A 415 -13.61 -42.86 2.43
CA SER A 415 -13.37 -43.27 1.04
C SER A 415 -11.91 -43.14 0.61
N ALA A 416 -11.48 -44.05 -0.28
CA ALA A 416 -10.12 -44.17 -0.79
C ALA A 416 -9.70 -42.95 -1.63
N THR A 417 -8.41 -42.60 -1.56
CA THR A 417 -7.80 -41.43 -2.20
C THR A 417 -7.55 -41.63 -3.70
N PRO A 418 -8.00 -40.71 -4.58
CA PRO A 418 -7.58 -40.71 -5.99
C PRO A 418 -6.14 -40.19 -6.14
N THR A 419 -5.34 -40.86 -6.97
CA THR A 419 -3.88 -40.66 -7.08
C THR A 419 -3.43 -39.77 -8.25
N SER A 420 -4.34 -39.20 -9.03
CA SER A 420 -4.00 -38.27 -10.11
C SER A 420 -4.87 -37.01 -10.15
N LEU A 421 -4.34 -35.93 -10.74
CA LEU A 421 -5.03 -34.64 -10.93
C LEU A 421 -6.26 -34.78 -11.84
N SER A 422 -6.21 -35.71 -12.81
CA SER A 422 -7.33 -36.10 -13.67
C SER A 422 -8.44 -36.82 -12.89
N ASP A 423 -8.09 -37.66 -11.90
CA ASP A 423 -9.08 -38.36 -11.08
C ASP A 423 -9.79 -37.41 -10.08
N ARG A 424 -9.10 -36.33 -9.66
CA ARG A 424 -9.70 -35.26 -8.85
C ARG A 424 -10.69 -34.40 -9.63
N ALA A 425 -10.42 -34.14 -10.91
CA ALA A 425 -11.33 -33.43 -11.80
C ALA A 425 -12.61 -34.25 -12.05
N ALA A 426 -12.47 -35.55 -12.31
CA ALA A 426 -13.61 -36.46 -12.53
C ALA A 426 -14.52 -36.63 -11.30
N ALA A 427 -13.96 -36.52 -10.08
CA ALA A 427 -14.73 -36.60 -8.84
C ALA A 427 -15.52 -35.31 -8.51
N LEU A 428 -15.17 -34.18 -9.13
CA LEU A 428 -15.83 -32.89 -8.94
C LEU A 428 -16.98 -32.66 -9.94
N ASP A 429 -16.91 -33.25 -11.13
CA ASP A 429 -17.91 -33.08 -12.19
C ASP A 429 -19.01 -34.15 -12.21
N GLY A 430 -19.06 -35.07 -11.23
CA GLY A 430 -20.20 -35.98 -11.04
C GLY A 430 -20.46 -36.99 -12.16
N ILE A 431 -19.50 -37.21 -13.07
CA ILE A 431 -19.61 -38.19 -14.16
C ILE A 431 -18.45 -39.19 -14.01
N GLY A 432 -18.63 -40.16 -13.11
CA GLY A 432 -17.69 -41.27 -12.92
C GLY A 432 -18.44 -42.60 -12.88
N ARG A 433 -18.04 -43.55 -13.75
CA ARG A 433 -18.59 -44.91 -13.79
C ARG A 433 -18.28 -45.65 -12.48
N SER A 434 -19.29 -46.31 -11.92
CA SER A 434 -19.19 -47.17 -10.74
C SER A 434 -18.20 -48.32 -11.00
N PRO A 435 -17.21 -48.61 -10.12
CA PRO A 435 -16.45 -49.84 -10.22
C PRO A 435 -17.24 -50.98 -9.57
N THR A 436 -17.48 -52.03 -10.35
CA THR A 436 -17.95 -53.33 -9.88
C THR A 436 -16.94 -53.94 -8.90
N SER A 437 -17.41 -54.26 -7.70
CA SER A 437 -16.67 -55.01 -6.69
C SER A 437 -16.38 -56.44 -7.19
N GLN A 438 -15.12 -56.74 -7.51
CA GLN A 438 -14.63 -58.13 -7.52
C GLN A 438 -13.74 -58.35 -6.29
N ARG A 439 -14.19 -59.24 -5.40
CA ARG A 439 -13.39 -59.84 -4.34
C ARG A 439 -12.20 -60.57 -4.97
N ARG A 440 -10.97 -60.22 -4.57
CA ARG A 440 -9.79 -61.06 -4.78
C ARG A 440 -9.26 -61.55 -3.44
N VAL A 441 -9.16 -62.86 -3.33
CA VAL A 441 -8.50 -63.61 -2.24
C VAL A 441 -6.98 -63.50 -2.42
N VAL A 442 -6.26 -63.46 -1.31
CA VAL A 442 -4.81 -63.27 -1.22
C VAL A 442 -4.08 -64.57 -1.60
N GLY A 443 -3.12 -64.48 -2.53
CA GLY A 443 -2.07 -65.48 -2.76
C GLY A 443 -2.08 -66.20 -4.12
N ALA A 444 -1.36 -65.65 -5.12
CA ALA A 444 -0.75 -66.42 -6.21
C ALA A 444 0.22 -65.53 -7.03
N LYS A 445 1.38 -66.09 -7.40
CA LYS A 445 2.40 -65.51 -8.30
C LYS A 445 2.15 -65.94 -9.76
N SER A 446 2.69 -65.14 -10.70
CA SER A 446 3.01 -65.34 -12.14
C SER A 446 2.29 -64.29 -12.99
N GLY A 447 2.91 -63.52 -13.90
CA GLY A 447 3.97 -63.83 -14.86
C GLY A 447 3.37 -63.70 -16.27
N GLY A 448 4.04 -63.01 -17.20
CA GLY A 448 3.79 -63.17 -18.65
C GLY A 448 3.33 -61.95 -19.46
N ASN A 449 4.01 -61.76 -20.58
CA ASN A 449 3.98 -60.72 -21.61
C ASN A 449 2.73 -60.64 -22.52
N ALA A 450 2.74 -59.56 -23.33
CA ALA A 450 2.24 -59.45 -24.72
C ALA A 450 0.72 -59.28 -24.92
N ALA A 451 0.18 -58.66 -25.97
CA ALA A 451 0.60 -57.74 -27.03
C ALA A 451 -0.69 -57.38 -27.82
N ASN A 452 -0.67 -56.28 -28.59
CA ASN A 452 -1.50 -55.98 -29.79
C ASN A 452 -3.04 -56.14 -29.73
N ASN A 453 -3.80 -55.11 -30.13
CA ASN A 453 -4.14 -54.83 -31.54
C ASN A 453 -5.25 -53.76 -31.67
N LYS A 454 -4.92 -52.71 -32.43
CA LYS A 454 -5.66 -52.04 -33.53
C LYS A 454 -7.20 -52.02 -33.62
N ASN A 455 -7.66 -50.78 -33.88
CA ASN A 455 -8.59 -50.29 -34.91
C ASN A 455 -10.08 -50.69 -34.90
N GLY A 456 -10.92 -49.66 -34.88
CA GLY A 456 -12.30 -49.71 -35.38
C GLY A 456 -12.92 -48.31 -35.37
N LYS A 457 -13.28 -47.80 -36.55
CA LYS A 457 -13.70 -46.43 -36.87
C LYS A 457 -15.23 -46.39 -37.04
N LYS A 458 -15.81 -45.17 -37.06
CA LYS A 458 -17.14 -44.78 -37.61
C LYS A 458 -18.37 -45.00 -36.69
N ASP A 459 -19.42 -44.18 -36.63
CA ASP A 459 -19.88 -43.01 -37.40
C ASP A 459 -20.80 -42.12 -36.52
N ALA A 460 -21.08 -40.91 -37.01
CA ALA A 460 -21.87 -39.85 -36.38
C ALA A 460 -23.41 -40.05 -36.50
N ALA A 461 -24.16 -39.61 -35.49
CA ALA A 461 -25.57 -39.22 -35.61
C ALA A 461 -25.97 -38.20 -34.53
N SER A 462 -26.73 -37.18 -34.96
CA SER A 462 -27.16 -36.00 -34.20
C SER A 462 -28.29 -36.26 -33.17
N PRO A 463 -28.48 -35.40 -32.15
CA PRO A 463 -29.30 -35.71 -30.97
C PRO A 463 -30.69 -35.03 -30.95
N LYS A 464 -31.67 -35.66 -30.29
CA LYS A 464 -32.86 -35.06 -29.63
C LYS A 464 -33.37 -36.03 -28.53
N PRO A 465 -34.20 -35.61 -27.57
CA PRO A 465 -33.89 -34.74 -26.43
C PRO A 465 -34.15 -35.47 -25.09
N GLN A 466 -33.21 -35.48 -24.15
CA GLN A 466 -33.44 -36.07 -22.81
C GLN A 466 -33.58 -34.99 -21.73
N GLN A 467 -34.64 -35.19 -20.95
CA GLN A 467 -35.14 -34.37 -19.85
C GLN A 467 -34.05 -34.10 -18.80
N ALA A 468 -34.00 -32.86 -18.34
CA ALA A 468 -33.14 -32.43 -17.24
C ALA A 468 -33.60 -33.08 -15.92
N GLN A 469 -32.76 -33.96 -15.35
CA GLN A 469 -32.86 -34.36 -13.94
C GLN A 469 -31.99 -33.43 -13.09
N GLN A 470 -32.61 -32.85 -12.06
CA GLN A 470 -32.00 -31.97 -11.08
C GLN A 470 -31.06 -32.73 -10.12
N PRO A 471 -29.97 -32.13 -9.63
CA PRO A 471 -29.08 -32.75 -8.65
C PRO A 471 -29.68 -32.77 -7.24
N VAL A 472 -29.62 -33.94 -6.61
CA VAL A 472 -30.15 -34.24 -5.26
C VAL A 472 -29.34 -33.51 -4.19
N VAL A 473 -29.98 -32.58 -3.48
CA VAL A 473 -29.41 -31.84 -2.33
C VAL A 473 -29.52 -32.68 -1.06
N ASN A 474 -28.45 -32.74 -0.26
CA ASN A 474 -28.39 -33.46 1.02
C ASN A 474 -29.57 -33.05 1.95
N PRO A 475 -30.45 -34.00 2.37
CA PRO A 475 -31.71 -33.68 3.06
C PRO A 475 -31.56 -32.89 4.37
N GLU A 476 -30.49 -33.12 5.14
CA GLU A 476 -30.26 -32.42 6.41
C GLU A 476 -29.90 -30.94 6.22
N GLU A 477 -29.18 -30.59 5.15
CA GLU A 477 -28.85 -29.20 4.85
C GLU A 477 -30.06 -28.44 4.29
N LYS A 478 -30.90 -29.12 3.49
CA LYS A 478 -32.18 -28.59 3.00
C LYS A 478 -33.10 -28.25 4.20
N GLN A 479 -33.23 -29.16 5.17
CA GLN A 479 -34.03 -28.94 6.38
C GLN A 479 -33.52 -27.77 7.25
N LYS A 480 -32.19 -27.61 7.38
CA LYS A 480 -31.59 -26.48 8.14
C LYS A 480 -31.81 -25.14 7.43
N LYS A 481 -31.69 -25.10 6.10
CA LYS A 481 -31.95 -23.88 5.31
C LYS A 481 -33.43 -23.47 5.37
N ILE A 482 -34.35 -24.43 5.28
CA ILE A 482 -35.80 -24.18 5.44
C ILE A 482 -36.09 -23.54 6.81
N ARG A 483 -35.61 -24.13 7.92
CA ARG A 483 -35.82 -23.58 9.28
C ARG A 483 -35.27 -22.16 9.43
N ASN A 484 -34.12 -21.87 8.81
CA ASN A 484 -33.51 -20.54 8.86
C ASN A 484 -34.31 -19.50 8.06
N LEU A 485 -34.84 -19.87 6.90
CA LEU A 485 -35.67 -18.99 6.07
C LEU A 485 -37.06 -18.75 6.72
N GLU A 486 -37.66 -19.77 7.32
CA GLU A 486 -38.90 -19.64 8.11
C GLU A 486 -38.72 -18.70 9.31
N LYS A 487 -37.58 -18.78 10.00
CA LYS A 487 -37.25 -17.86 11.10
C LYS A 487 -37.12 -16.41 10.60
N LYS A 488 -36.50 -16.20 9.43
CA LYS A 488 -36.41 -14.87 8.81
C LYS A 488 -37.78 -14.33 8.40
N LEU A 489 -38.67 -15.16 7.85
CA LEU A 489 -40.04 -14.76 7.52
C LEU A 489 -40.85 -14.37 8.76
N ARG A 490 -40.67 -15.08 9.88
CA ARG A 490 -41.33 -14.71 11.15
C ARG A 490 -40.89 -13.33 11.64
N GLN A 491 -39.58 -13.05 11.60
CA GLN A 491 -39.04 -11.74 11.96
C GLN A 491 -39.55 -10.63 11.03
N ILE A 492 -39.69 -10.89 9.74
CA ILE A 492 -40.26 -9.93 8.79
C ILE A 492 -41.73 -9.66 9.07
N ARG A 493 -42.52 -10.68 9.43
CA ARG A 493 -43.93 -10.50 9.82
C ARG A 493 -44.08 -9.66 11.09
N GLU A 494 -43.26 -9.90 12.11
CA GLU A 494 -43.24 -9.08 13.32
C GLU A 494 -42.91 -7.62 13.03
N LEU A 495 -41.98 -7.35 12.10
CA LEU A 495 -41.67 -5.99 11.67
C LEU A 495 -42.82 -5.35 10.89
N LYS A 496 -43.53 -6.11 10.04
CA LYS A 496 -44.72 -5.62 9.34
C LYS A 496 -45.89 -5.32 10.27
N ASP A 497 -46.10 -6.12 11.30
CA ASP A 497 -47.13 -5.88 12.31
C ASP A 497 -46.83 -4.61 13.13
N LYS A 498 -45.55 -4.34 13.42
CA LYS A 498 -45.12 -3.08 14.05
C LYS A 498 -45.34 -1.88 13.13
N MET A 499 -45.02 -2.03 11.84
CA MET A 499 -45.30 -1.01 10.82
C MET A 499 -46.81 -0.73 10.67
N ALA A 500 -47.64 -1.77 10.72
CA ALA A 500 -49.11 -1.64 10.66
C ALA A 500 -49.71 -1.00 11.92
N LYS A 501 -49.03 -1.10 13.06
CA LYS A 501 -49.38 -0.40 14.32
C LYS A 501 -48.88 1.05 14.37
N GLY A 502 -48.23 1.55 13.32
CA GLY A 502 -47.78 2.93 13.21
C GLY A 502 -46.42 3.23 13.86
N GLU A 503 -45.64 2.21 14.23
CA GLU A 503 -44.26 2.42 14.71
C GLU A 503 -43.32 2.74 13.54
N GLU A 504 -42.50 3.80 13.67
CA GLU A 504 -41.44 4.10 12.71
C GLU A 504 -40.28 3.09 12.84
N LEU A 505 -40.06 2.31 11.78
CA LEU A 505 -38.95 1.37 11.69
C LEU A 505 -37.66 2.05 11.22
N ALA A 506 -36.53 1.69 11.83
CA ALA A 506 -35.22 2.16 11.39
C ALA A 506 -34.90 1.73 9.94
N PRO A 507 -34.06 2.47 9.18
CA PRO A 507 -33.77 2.16 7.76
C PRO A 507 -33.31 0.72 7.50
N ALA A 508 -32.53 0.14 8.41
CA ALA A 508 -32.08 -1.26 8.33
C ALA A 508 -33.22 -2.28 8.54
N GLN A 509 -34.27 -1.93 9.28
CA GLN A 509 -35.46 -2.77 9.46
C GLN A 509 -36.39 -2.67 8.24
N GLN A 510 -36.53 -1.49 7.64
CA GLN A 510 -37.27 -1.30 6.39
C GLN A 510 -36.66 -2.13 5.24
N GLN A 511 -35.33 -2.13 5.12
CA GLN A 511 -34.62 -2.99 4.15
C GLN A 511 -34.82 -4.48 4.40
N LYS A 512 -35.02 -4.93 5.64
CA LYS A 512 -35.34 -6.35 5.92
C LYS A 512 -36.76 -6.71 5.46
N VAL A 513 -37.72 -5.81 5.60
CA VAL A 513 -39.10 -6.02 5.15
C VAL A 513 -39.18 -6.14 3.62
N THR A 514 -38.36 -5.39 2.86
CA THR A 514 -38.35 -5.48 1.39
C THR A 514 -37.76 -6.79 0.85
N THR A 515 -37.00 -7.53 1.65
CA THR A 515 -36.44 -8.85 1.24
C THR A 515 -37.43 -10.01 1.30
N GLU A 516 -38.66 -9.80 1.78
CA GLU A 516 -39.66 -10.85 2.01
C GLU A 516 -39.94 -11.71 0.76
N VAL A 517 -40.14 -11.07 -0.40
CA VAL A 517 -40.45 -11.77 -1.66
C VAL A 517 -39.29 -12.68 -2.09
N ALA A 518 -38.05 -12.25 -1.86
CA ALA A 518 -36.87 -13.05 -2.15
C ALA A 518 -36.76 -14.25 -1.21
N VAL A 519 -37.01 -14.05 0.10
CA VAL A 519 -36.97 -15.12 1.10
C VAL A 519 -38.09 -16.15 0.88
N MET A 520 -39.30 -15.72 0.49
CA MET A 520 -40.40 -16.62 0.13
C MET A 520 -40.09 -17.44 -1.12
N ARG A 521 -39.49 -16.82 -2.15
CA ARG A 521 -39.09 -17.52 -3.38
C ARG A 521 -38.00 -18.56 -3.11
N GLU A 522 -37.03 -18.22 -2.25
CA GLU A 522 -35.97 -19.15 -1.85
C GLU A 522 -36.52 -20.33 -1.02
N LEU A 523 -37.50 -20.06 -0.13
CA LEU A 523 -38.18 -21.11 0.64
C LEU A 523 -38.98 -22.05 -0.28
N ALA A 524 -39.73 -21.52 -1.24
CA ALA A 524 -40.52 -22.31 -2.19
C ALA A 524 -39.63 -23.21 -3.05
N ASN A 525 -38.50 -22.70 -3.55
CA ASN A 525 -37.51 -23.46 -4.30
C ASN A 525 -36.84 -24.59 -3.47
N LEU A 526 -36.85 -24.46 -2.15
CA LEU A 526 -36.34 -25.47 -1.22
C LEU A 526 -37.43 -26.40 -0.69
N GLN A 527 -38.71 -26.23 -1.04
CA GLN A 527 -39.80 -27.12 -0.64
C GLN A 527 -40.33 -27.95 -1.82
N LEU A 528 -40.08 -27.50 -3.05
CA LEU A 528 -40.09 -28.31 -4.28
C LEU A 528 -38.96 -29.35 -4.25
#